data_AF-A0AAN6C4U3-F1
#
_entry.id   AF-A0AAN6C4U3-F1
#
_cell.length_a   1.000
_cell.length_b   1.000
_cell.length_c   1.000
_cell.angle_alpha   90.00
_cell.angle_beta   90.00
_cell.angle_gamma   90.00
#
_symmetry.space_group_name_H-M   'P 1'
#
loop_
_entity.id
_entity.type
_entity.pdbx_description
1 polymer ?
#
loop_
_entity_poly.entity_id
_entity_poly.type
_entity_poly.pdbx_seq_one_letter_code
_entity_poly.pdbx_strand_id
1 'polypeptide(L)'
;MTGALYNTAIILSIVSLVASQDYSNTITSKSTIYRGSDNYKYHGCYNETTQIQDSAEDRALADGTHLVKAGKMTVPMCLDFCTSNGTQYKYAGLEWSRFVEDHSD
;
A
#
# COMPACT_ATOMS: atom_id res chain seq x y z
N MET A 1 -39.17 -28.93 46.28
CA MET A 1 -37.72 -28.67 46.40
C MET A 1 -37.06 -28.87 45.04
N THR A 2 -37.18 -27.91 44.12
CA THR A 2 -36.64 -28.04 42.74
C THR A 2 -36.16 -26.71 42.15
N GLY A 3 -36.09 -25.64 42.95
CA GLY A 3 -35.71 -24.29 42.48
C GLY A 3 -34.23 -23.92 42.66
N ALA A 4 -33.41 -24.77 43.29
CA ALA A 4 -32.01 -24.45 43.60
C ALA A 4 -30.98 -25.04 42.61
N LEU A 5 -31.41 -25.92 41.69
CA LEU A 5 -30.53 -26.63 40.77
C LEU A 5 -30.41 -25.97 39.38
N TYR A 6 -31.29 -25.01 39.06
CA TYR A 6 -31.24 -24.28 37.78
C TYR A 6 -30.29 -23.08 37.80
N ASN A 7 -30.05 -22.48 38.97
CA ASN A 7 -29.24 -21.25 39.09
C ASN A 7 -27.73 -21.51 39.11
N THR A 8 -27.27 -22.72 39.43
CA THR A 8 -25.84 -23.08 39.39
C THR A 8 -25.37 -23.51 38.01
N ALA A 9 -26.28 -23.91 37.12
CA ALA A 9 -25.96 -24.29 35.75
C ALA A 9 -25.64 -23.08 34.84
N ILE A 10 -26.09 -21.88 35.19
CA ILE A 10 -25.93 -20.67 34.38
C ILE A 10 -24.51 -20.08 34.50
N ILE A 11 -23.79 -20.35 35.59
CA ILE A 11 -22.49 -19.69 35.87
C ILE A 11 -21.29 -20.48 35.31
N LEU A 12 -21.45 -21.76 34.96
CA LEU A 12 -20.35 -22.58 34.42
C LEU A 12 -20.18 -22.53 32.90
N SER A 13 -21.00 -21.76 32.17
CA SER A 13 -20.95 -21.69 30.69
C SER A 13 -20.19 -20.49 30.13
N ILE A 14 -19.68 -19.59 30.98
CA ILE A 14 -19.04 -18.32 30.54
C ILE A 14 -17.50 -18.38 30.50
N VAL A 15 -16.87 -19.54 30.69
CA VAL A 15 -15.41 -19.65 30.90
C VAL A 15 -14.60 -20.14 29.68
N SER A 16 -15.17 -20.30 28.48
CA SER A 16 -14.37 -20.87 27.36
C SER A 16 -14.64 -20.28 25.98
N LEU A 17 -14.72 -18.96 25.86
CA LEU A 17 -14.44 -18.29 24.58
C LEU A 17 -13.51 -17.09 24.80
N VAL A 18 -12.23 -17.37 25.05
CA VAL A 18 -11.17 -16.46 24.56
C VAL A 18 -10.81 -16.93 23.16
N ALA A 19 -11.56 -16.48 22.16
CA ALA A 19 -11.04 -16.51 20.80
C ALA A 19 -9.78 -15.64 20.82
N SER A 20 -8.62 -16.21 20.51
CA SER A 20 -7.39 -15.46 20.27
C SER A 20 -7.69 -14.43 19.20
N GLN A 21 -7.90 -13.18 19.62
CA GLN A 21 -7.92 -12.05 18.72
C GLN A 21 -6.45 -11.83 18.37
N ASP A 22 -5.99 -12.47 17.30
CA ASP A 22 -4.81 -12.01 16.58
C ASP A 22 -5.16 -10.62 16.05
N TYR A 23 -5.04 -9.62 16.91
CA TYR A 23 -4.97 -8.23 16.50
C TYR A 23 -3.65 -8.09 15.77
N SER A 24 -3.67 -8.47 14.49
CA SER A 24 -2.65 -8.07 13.56
C SER A 24 -2.71 -6.54 13.58
N ASN A 25 -1.82 -5.93 14.35
CA ASN A 25 -1.40 -4.56 14.14
C ASN A 25 -0.82 -4.55 12.73
N THR A 26 -1.70 -4.43 11.73
CA THR A 26 -1.28 -4.06 10.40
C THR A 26 -0.73 -2.65 10.58
N ILE A 27 0.59 -2.57 10.74
CA ILE A 27 1.32 -1.35 10.44
C ILE A 27 0.99 -1.11 8.97
N THR A 28 -0.09 -0.38 8.74
CA THR A 28 -0.37 0.21 7.44
C THR A 28 0.74 1.22 7.31
N SER A 29 1.81 0.79 6.65
CA SER A 29 2.91 1.65 6.27
C SER A 29 2.28 2.68 5.35
N LYS A 30 1.94 3.82 5.96
CA LYS A 30 1.16 4.86 5.31
C LYS A 30 2.07 5.47 4.27
N SER A 31 1.65 5.40 3.02
CA SER A 31 2.38 6.09 1.96
C SER A 31 2.43 7.57 2.23
N THR A 32 3.66 8.07 2.33
CA THR A 32 3.92 9.49 2.47
C THR A 32 4.31 10.04 1.11
N ILE A 33 3.77 11.23 0.79
CA ILE A 33 4.12 11.94 -0.43
C ILE A 33 5.61 12.31 -0.38
N TYR A 34 6.38 11.79 -1.33
CA TYR A 34 7.77 12.17 -1.51
C TYR A 34 7.89 13.63 -1.99
N ARG A 35 8.72 14.42 -1.32
CA ARG A 35 8.92 15.86 -1.62
C ARG A 35 10.38 16.22 -1.98
N GLY A 36 11.29 15.25 -2.00
CA GLY A 36 12.72 15.47 -2.27
C GLY A 36 13.08 15.50 -3.75
N SER A 37 12.24 16.09 -4.61
CA SER A 37 12.53 16.23 -6.05
C SER A 37 12.36 17.68 -6.47
N ASP A 38 13.36 18.21 -7.19
CA ASP A 38 13.28 19.54 -7.81
C ASP A 38 12.59 19.50 -9.18
N ASN A 39 12.63 18.34 -9.84
CA ASN A 39 12.16 18.13 -11.21
C ASN A 39 10.69 17.68 -11.29
N TYR A 40 10.18 17.07 -10.22
CA TYR A 40 8.82 16.54 -10.16
C TYR A 40 8.07 17.01 -8.93
N LYS A 41 6.77 17.25 -9.10
CA LYS A 41 5.83 17.54 -8.02
C LYS A 41 4.76 16.45 -8.00
N TYR A 42 4.34 16.05 -6.80
CA TYR A 42 3.26 15.09 -6.65
C TYR A 42 1.98 15.63 -7.31
N HIS A 43 1.45 14.87 -8.26
CA HIS A 43 0.26 15.25 -9.03
C HIS A 43 -1.01 14.58 -8.47
N GLY A 44 -0.93 13.30 -8.14
CA GLY A 44 -2.06 12.52 -7.62
C GLY A 44 -1.80 11.02 -7.72
N CYS A 45 -2.78 10.23 -7.29
CA CYS A 45 -2.85 8.79 -7.53
C CYS A 45 -3.92 8.52 -8.60
N TYR A 46 -3.54 7.82 -9.65
CA TYR A 46 -4.41 7.47 -10.78
C TYR A 46 -4.39 5.95 -10.96
N ASN A 47 -5.50 5.38 -11.42
CA ASN A 47 -5.56 3.96 -11.72
C ASN A 47 -4.78 3.66 -13.00
N GLU A 48 -4.10 2.52 -13.03
CA GLU A 48 -3.55 1.96 -14.28
C GLU A 48 -4.70 1.54 -15.20
N THR A 49 -4.56 1.81 -16.49
CA THR A 49 -5.64 1.67 -17.48
C THR A 49 -5.61 0.33 -18.20
N THR A 50 -4.53 -0.45 -18.06
CA THR A 50 -4.36 -1.77 -18.68
C THR A 50 -5.40 -2.82 -18.25
N GLN A 51 -6.10 -2.61 -17.13
CA GLN A 51 -7.07 -3.56 -16.56
C GLN A 51 -8.49 -3.00 -16.49
N ILE A 52 -8.75 -1.86 -17.13
CA ILE A 52 -10.07 -1.21 -17.15
C ILE A 52 -10.82 -1.65 -18.41
N GLN A 53 -11.99 -2.25 -18.23
CA GLN A 53 -12.86 -2.64 -19.33
C GLN A 53 -13.25 -1.42 -20.18
N ASP A 54 -13.27 -1.59 -21.50
CA ASP A 54 -13.55 -0.54 -22.49
C ASP A 54 -12.53 0.63 -22.49
N SER A 55 -11.34 0.42 -21.91
CA SER A 55 -10.18 1.28 -22.15
C SER A 55 -9.45 0.85 -23.44
N ALA A 56 -8.48 1.63 -23.89
CA ALA A 56 -7.57 1.22 -24.97
C ALA A 56 -6.59 0.10 -24.54
N GLU A 57 -6.69 -0.41 -23.30
CA GLU A 57 -5.77 -1.34 -22.64
C GLU A 57 -4.31 -0.86 -22.58
N ASP A 58 -4.05 0.36 -23.01
CA ASP A 58 -2.76 1.04 -22.86
C ASP A 58 -2.46 1.39 -21.41
N ARG A 59 -1.19 1.68 -21.14
CA ARG A 59 -0.77 2.21 -19.84
C ARG A 59 -1.22 3.64 -19.65
N ALA A 60 -1.51 4.02 -18.41
CA ALA A 60 -1.90 5.39 -18.06
C ALA A 60 -0.82 6.42 -18.48
N LEU A 61 0.45 6.00 -18.47
CA LEU A 61 1.57 6.69 -19.11
C LEU A 61 2.00 5.93 -20.37
N ALA A 62 1.22 6.06 -21.44
CA ALA A 62 1.52 5.50 -22.76
C ALA A 62 2.76 6.15 -23.40
N ASP A 63 3.40 5.43 -24.33
CA ASP A 63 4.58 5.85 -25.11
C ASP A 63 5.82 6.28 -24.29
N GLY A 64 5.82 6.01 -22.99
CA GLY A 64 6.94 6.29 -22.09
C GLY A 64 7.95 5.14 -21.99
N THR A 65 8.83 5.27 -21.01
CA THR A 65 9.77 4.21 -20.60
C THR A 65 9.28 3.52 -19.32
N HIS A 66 9.76 2.31 -19.05
CA HIS A 66 9.41 1.56 -17.85
C HIS A 66 10.60 0.81 -17.26
N LEU A 67 10.58 0.64 -15.95
CA LEU A 67 11.58 -0.11 -15.20
C LEU A 67 10.89 -0.90 -14.09
N VAL A 68 11.15 -2.20 -14.02
CA VAL A 68 10.60 -3.07 -12.98
C VAL A 68 11.73 -3.48 -12.02
N LYS A 69 11.55 -3.22 -10.73
CA LYS A 69 12.42 -3.69 -9.65
C LYS A 69 11.59 -4.30 -8.53
N ALA A 70 11.20 -5.56 -8.71
CA ALA A 70 10.35 -6.29 -7.77
C ALA A 70 10.90 -6.18 -6.32
N GLY A 71 10.07 -5.65 -5.42
CA GLY A 71 10.39 -5.46 -4.00
C GLY A 71 11.45 -4.40 -3.67
N LYS A 72 12.04 -3.74 -4.69
CA LYS A 72 13.16 -2.79 -4.51
C LYS A 72 12.88 -1.39 -5.07
N MET A 73 11.76 -1.19 -5.76
CA MET A 73 11.45 0.10 -6.37
C MET A 73 11.11 1.16 -5.31
N THR A 74 11.73 2.35 -5.42
CA THR A 74 11.48 3.50 -4.56
C THR A 74 11.10 4.72 -5.40
N VAL A 75 10.54 5.76 -4.76
CA VAL A 75 10.21 7.01 -5.46
C VAL A 75 11.46 7.65 -6.10
N PRO A 76 12.60 7.86 -5.39
CA PRO A 76 13.79 8.43 -6.01
C PRO A 76 14.27 7.65 -7.24
N MET A 77 14.32 6.31 -7.18
CA MET A 77 14.75 5.50 -8.32
C MET A 77 13.87 5.68 -9.55
N CYS A 78 12.56 5.79 -9.36
CA CYS A 78 11.62 6.04 -10.45
C CYS A 78 11.84 7.43 -11.07
N LEU A 79 11.97 8.47 -10.22
CA LEU A 79 12.18 9.83 -10.70
C LEU A 79 13.53 9.97 -11.42
N ASP A 80 14.61 9.40 -10.88
CA ASP A 80 15.93 9.40 -11.49
C ASP A 80 15.91 8.73 -12.87
N PHE A 81 15.24 7.59 -12.98
CA PHE A 81 15.07 6.88 -14.25
C PHE A 81 14.34 7.76 -15.28
N CYS A 82 13.28 8.44 -14.88
CA CYS A 82 12.50 9.36 -15.72
C CYS A 82 13.21 10.68 -16.06
N THR A 83 14.35 11.00 -15.42
CA THR A 83 15.20 12.15 -15.78
C THR A 83 16.57 11.77 -16.34
N SER A 84 16.84 10.48 -16.51
CA SER A 84 18.15 9.99 -16.92
C SER A 84 18.42 10.16 -18.43
N ASN A 85 19.69 10.07 -18.83
CA ASN A 85 20.12 10.04 -20.24
C ASN A 85 19.69 11.26 -21.08
N GLY A 86 19.62 12.44 -20.45
CA GLY A 86 19.29 13.70 -21.14
C GLY A 86 17.82 13.84 -21.53
N THR A 87 16.96 12.91 -21.11
CA THR A 87 15.51 12.98 -21.31
C THR A 87 14.83 13.15 -19.97
N GLN A 88 14.07 14.23 -19.81
CA GLN A 88 13.18 14.44 -18.68
C GLN A 88 11.73 14.26 -19.13
N TYR A 89 11.11 13.15 -18.75
CA TYR A 89 9.71 12.92 -19.07
C TYR A 89 8.82 13.91 -18.33
N LYS A 90 7.75 14.37 -18.99
CA LYS A 90 6.79 15.31 -18.37
C LYS A 90 6.09 14.73 -17.14
N TYR A 91 5.85 13.42 -17.15
CA TYR A 91 5.23 12.70 -16.05
C TYR A 91 6.05 11.45 -15.70
N ALA A 92 6.04 11.10 -14.42
CA ALA A 92 6.61 9.86 -13.89
C ALA A 92 5.53 9.18 -13.04
N GLY A 93 5.32 7.88 -13.27
CA GLY A 93 4.32 7.08 -12.58
C GLY A 93 4.99 5.88 -11.93
N LEU A 94 4.69 5.67 -10.64
CA LEU A 94 5.23 4.57 -9.86
C LEU A 94 4.07 3.76 -9.27
N GLU A 95 4.11 2.46 -9.53
CA GLU A 95 3.22 1.49 -8.90
C GLU A 95 4.03 0.59 -7.96
N TRP A 96 3.42 0.19 -6.84
CA TRP A 96 4.00 -0.76 -5.90
C TRP A 96 5.35 -0.32 -5.30
N SER A 97 5.49 0.96 -4.98
CA SER A 97 6.69 1.47 -4.31
C SER A 97 6.89 0.80 -2.97
N ARG A 98 8.11 0.34 -2.67
CA ARG A 98 8.48 -0.02 -1.32
C ARG A 98 8.65 1.26 -0.49
N PHE A 99 8.12 1.25 0.73
CA PHE A 99 8.47 2.25 1.74
C PHE A 99 9.93 2.08 2.15
N VAL A 100 10.71 3.14 1.99
CA VAL A 100 11.99 3.26 2.69
C VAL A 100 11.65 3.95 4.00
N GLU A 101 11.73 3.22 5.10
CA GLU A 101 11.56 3.77 6.43
C GLU A 101 12.78 4.65 6.68
N ASP A 102 12.58 5.97 6.64
CA ASP A 102 13.59 6.96 6.97
C ASP A 102 13.89 6.80 8.47
N HIS A 103 14.85 5.93 8.79
CA HIS A 103 15.50 5.92 10.09
C HIS A 103 16.42 7.15 10.09
N SER A 104 15.84 8.29 10.45
CA SER A 104 16.63 9.43 10.90
C SER A 104 17.38 8.98 12.15
N ASP A 105 18.71 8.96 12.07
CA ASP A 105 19.63 8.72 13.19
C ASP A 105 19.35 9.63 14.40
#